data_AF-A0AAW5EXG0-F1
#
_entry.id   AF-A0AAW5EXG0-F1
#
_cell.length_a   1.000
_cell.length_b   1.000
_cell.length_c   1.000
_cell.angle_alpha   90.00
_cell.angle_beta   90.00
_cell.angle_gamma   90.00
#
_symmetry.space_group_name_H-M   'P 1'
#
loop_
_entity.id
_entity.type
_entity.pdbx_description
1 polymer ?
#
loop_
_entity_poly.entity_id
_entity_poly.type
_entity_poly.pdbx_seq_one_letter_code
_entity_poly.pdbx_strand_id
1 'polypeptide(L)'
;FRHYLAGMGLGIAEAMDTAQRGMGLDWSRSLELIRRTKADLPDALVGNGCGTDQLDPRDVTSIDQVEDAYLEQAEAIQAVGGRIILMASRALVQVAKTPQDYQRVYRTVLAACDQPVILHWLGEMFDPALKGYWGADDFTTALETVLAIIEENRPRIDGIKISLLD
;
A
#
# COMPACT_ATOMS: atom_id res chain seq x y z
N PHE A 1 10.80 9.28 -18.65
CA PHE A 1 10.71 7.84 -18.33
C PHE A 1 9.26 7.34 -18.28
N ARG A 2 8.34 7.91 -17.47
CA ARG A 2 6.92 7.47 -17.46
C ARG A 2 6.26 7.48 -18.84
N HIS A 3 6.45 8.53 -19.63
CA HIS A 3 6.00 8.57 -21.03
C HIS A 3 6.51 7.40 -21.89
N TYR A 4 7.75 6.94 -21.65
CA TYR A 4 8.32 5.82 -22.39
C TYR A 4 7.62 4.50 -22.04
N LEU A 5 7.36 4.24 -20.75
CA LEU A 5 6.59 3.06 -20.32
C LEU A 5 5.18 3.08 -20.89
N ALA A 6 4.49 4.22 -20.79
CA ALA A 6 3.14 4.39 -21.32
C ALA A 6 3.11 4.22 -22.85
N GLY A 7 4.11 4.74 -23.57
CA GLY A 7 4.24 4.57 -25.03
C GLY A 7 4.47 3.12 -25.47
N MET A 8 4.94 2.24 -24.59
CA MET A 8 5.05 0.80 -24.82
C MET A 8 3.78 0.03 -24.42
N GLY A 9 2.75 0.70 -23.91
CA GLY A 9 1.52 0.06 -23.40
C GLY A 9 1.68 -0.61 -22.05
N LEU A 10 2.77 -0.36 -21.31
CA LEU A 10 2.96 -0.88 -19.96
C LEU A 10 2.21 -0.02 -18.93
N GLY A 11 1.63 -0.68 -17.92
CA GLY A 11 1.13 -0.01 -16.73
C GLY A 11 2.27 0.55 -15.87
N ILE A 12 1.98 1.59 -15.09
CA ILE A 12 2.95 2.24 -14.21
C ILE A 12 2.51 2.05 -12.76
N ALA A 13 3.40 1.51 -11.93
CA ALA A 13 3.25 1.49 -10.48
C ALA A 13 4.02 2.68 -9.88
N GLU A 14 3.33 3.77 -9.60
CA GLU A 14 3.91 5.05 -9.21
C GLU A 14 4.14 5.15 -7.69
N ALA A 15 5.24 5.81 -7.32
CA ALA A 15 5.64 6.03 -5.91
C ALA A 15 5.70 4.74 -5.04
N MET A 16 6.10 3.63 -5.65
CA MET A 16 6.34 2.32 -5.01
C MET A 16 7.79 2.17 -4.54
N ASP A 17 8.16 1.00 -4.00
CA ASP A 17 9.48 0.72 -3.41
C ASP A 17 10.65 0.97 -4.39
N THR A 18 10.45 0.66 -5.68
CA THR A 18 11.45 0.92 -6.73
C THR A 18 11.75 2.42 -6.90
N ALA A 19 10.82 3.29 -6.54
CA ALA A 19 11.02 4.74 -6.49
C ALA A 19 11.66 5.22 -5.18
N GLN A 20 12.16 4.29 -4.35
CA GLN A 20 12.77 4.53 -3.04
C GLN A 20 11.80 5.07 -1.98
N ARG A 21 10.51 4.73 -2.11
CA ARG A 21 9.47 5.07 -1.13
C ARG A 21 9.84 4.50 0.25
N GLY A 22 9.82 5.33 1.29
CA GLY A 22 10.22 4.93 2.65
C GLY A 22 11.73 4.72 2.84
N MET A 23 12.56 4.95 1.81
CA MET A 23 14.03 4.85 1.83
C MET A 23 14.71 6.00 1.05
N GLY A 24 14.14 7.21 1.12
CA GLY A 24 14.68 8.43 0.50
C GLY A 24 13.63 9.31 -0.16
N LEU A 25 12.50 8.72 -0.58
CA LEU A 25 11.33 9.44 -1.07
C LEU A 25 10.25 9.44 0.03
N ASP A 26 10.05 10.59 0.67
CA ASP A 26 9.01 10.80 1.68
C ASP A 26 7.60 10.92 1.07
N TRP A 27 6.58 10.92 1.92
CA TRP A 27 5.19 11.06 1.51
C TRP A 27 4.94 12.34 0.69
N SER A 28 5.43 13.50 1.14
CA SER A 28 5.16 14.78 0.47
C SER A 28 5.67 14.79 -0.98
N ARG A 29 6.87 14.25 -1.22
CA ARG A 29 7.46 14.14 -2.56
C ARG A 29 6.79 13.05 -3.39
N SER A 30 6.32 11.99 -2.74
CA SER A 30 5.58 10.91 -3.40
C SER A 30 4.22 11.38 -3.91
N LEU A 31 3.50 12.16 -3.10
CA LEU A 31 2.24 12.78 -3.51
C LEU A 31 2.44 13.75 -4.67
N GLU A 32 3.51 14.56 -4.65
CA GLU A 32 3.85 15.43 -5.78
C GLU A 32 4.16 14.63 -7.06
N LEU A 33 4.89 13.51 -6.94
CA LEU A 33 5.16 12.63 -8.07
C LEU A 33 3.87 12.04 -8.65
N ILE A 34 2.95 11.57 -7.79
CA ILE A 34 1.63 11.05 -8.19
C ILE A 34 0.83 12.13 -8.94
N ARG A 35 0.77 13.35 -8.40
CA ARG A 35 0.09 14.49 -9.02
C ARG A 35 0.63 14.79 -10.41
N ARG A 36 1.96 14.86 -10.56
CA ARG A 36 2.61 15.13 -11.85
C ARG A 36 2.36 14.02 -12.86
N THR A 37 2.53 12.76 -12.45
CA THR A 37 2.27 11.62 -13.34
C THR A 37 0.83 11.63 -13.84
N LYS A 38 -0.15 11.92 -12.98
CA LYS A 38 -1.55 12.01 -13.40
C LYS A 38 -1.83 13.19 -14.34
N ALA A 39 -1.22 14.35 -14.11
CA ALA A 39 -1.36 15.51 -14.97
C ALA A 39 -0.73 15.29 -16.36
N ASP A 40 0.47 14.70 -16.41
CA ASP A 40 1.22 14.47 -17.65
C ASP A 40 0.70 13.28 -18.45
N LEU A 41 0.06 12.30 -17.79
CA LEU A 41 -0.44 11.05 -18.38
C LEU A 41 -1.87 10.73 -17.90
N PRO A 42 -2.88 11.55 -18.24
CA PRO A 42 -4.23 11.43 -17.69
C PRO A 42 -4.90 10.10 -18.01
N ASP A 43 -4.58 9.50 -19.17
CA ASP A 43 -5.20 8.28 -19.69
C ASP A 43 -4.33 7.02 -19.50
N ALA A 44 -3.13 7.15 -18.92
CA ALA A 44 -2.27 6.00 -18.69
C ALA A 44 -2.82 5.11 -17.56
N LEU A 45 -2.57 3.80 -17.67
CA LEU A 45 -2.85 2.87 -16.57
C LEU A 45 -1.81 3.06 -15.46
N VAL A 46 -2.19 3.78 -14.41
CA VAL A 46 -1.32 4.08 -13.26
C VAL A 46 -1.97 3.63 -11.96
N GLY A 47 -1.26 2.79 -11.20
CA GLY A 47 -1.55 2.49 -9.79
C GLY A 47 -0.56 3.23 -8.89
N ASN A 48 -1.02 3.77 -7.77
CA ASN A 48 -0.23 4.68 -6.93
C ASN A 48 -0.06 4.11 -5.52
N GLY A 49 1.18 4.09 -5.02
CA GLY A 49 1.49 3.60 -3.69
C GLY A 49 0.83 4.41 -2.58
N CYS A 50 -0.06 3.75 -1.83
CA CYS A 50 -0.74 4.27 -0.65
C CYS A 50 -0.24 3.50 0.58
N GLY A 51 0.40 4.20 1.51
CA GLY A 51 1.03 3.60 2.69
C GLY A 51 0.75 4.40 3.95
N THR A 52 1.72 4.36 4.86
CA THR A 52 1.70 5.04 6.17
C THR A 52 3.06 5.65 6.51
N ASP A 53 3.89 5.87 5.48
CA ASP A 53 5.28 6.32 5.60
C ASP A 53 5.42 7.80 6.00
N GLN A 54 4.32 8.52 6.20
CA GLN A 54 4.32 9.80 6.91
C GLN A 54 4.43 9.64 8.44
N LEU A 55 4.15 8.45 8.96
CA LEU A 55 4.35 8.12 10.37
C LEU A 55 5.80 7.71 10.62
N ASP A 56 6.35 8.13 11.77
CA ASP A 56 7.51 7.47 12.36
C ASP A 56 7.02 6.27 13.18
N PRO A 57 7.37 5.02 12.82
CA PRO A 57 6.90 3.84 13.55
C PRO A 57 7.20 3.87 15.06
N ARG A 58 8.20 4.64 15.50
CA ARG A 58 8.56 4.77 16.92
C ARG A 58 7.55 5.55 17.74
N ASP A 59 6.76 6.40 17.09
CA ASP A 59 5.77 7.27 17.73
C ASP A 59 4.34 6.71 17.64
N VAL A 60 4.16 5.56 16.96
CA VAL A 60 2.86 4.93 16.76
C VAL A 60 2.52 4.05 17.97
N THR A 61 1.35 4.26 18.54
CA THR A 61 0.90 3.61 19.79
C THR A 61 -0.44 2.88 19.64
N SER A 62 -1.15 3.09 18.53
CA SER A 62 -2.47 2.50 18.30
C SER A 62 -2.70 2.15 16.83
N ILE A 63 -3.63 1.23 16.60
CA ILE A 63 -4.13 0.86 15.27
C ILE A 63 -4.86 2.05 14.61
N ASP A 64 -5.57 2.85 15.39
CA ASP A 64 -6.34 4.00 14.90
C ASP A 64 -5.42 5.02 14.19
N GLN A 65 -4.22 5.28 14.74
CA GLN A 65 -3.21 6.13 14.07
C GLN A 65 -2.77 5.58 12.70
N VAL A 66 -2.72 4.26 12.55
CA VAL A 66 -2.36 3.60 11.29
C VAL A 66 -3.51 3.70 10.29
N GLU A 67 -4.76 3.49 10.74
CA GLU A 67 -5.95 3.68 9.92
C GLU A 67 -6.02 5.13 9.40
N ASP A 68 -5.87 6.13 10.27
CA ASP A 68 -5.86 7.55 9.91
C ASP A 68 -4.79 7.87 8.87
N ALA A 69 -3.58 7.33 9.03
CA ALA A 69 -2.48 7.56 8.09
C ALA A 69 -2.76 6.95 6.70
N TYR A 70 -3.35 5.76 6.65
CA TYR A 70 -3.77 5.18 5.37
C TYR A 70 -4.87 6.01 4.71
N LEU A 71 -5.87 6.43 5.48
CA LEU A 71 -6.99 7.23 4.98
C LEU A 71 -6.53 8.57 4.44
N GLU A 72 -5.58 9.24 5.10
CA GLU A 72 -4.96 10.47 4.61
C GLU A 72 -4.33 10.28 3.22
N GLN A 73 -3.52 9.23 3.04
CA GLN A 73 -2.89 8.97 1.75
C GLN A 73 -3.91 8.55 0.69
N ALA A 74 -4.88 7.71 1.06
CA ALA A 74 -5.93 7.25 0.15
C ALA A 74 -6.77 8.43 -0.37
N GLU A 75 -7.21 9.32 0.53
CA GLU A 75 -7.95 10.54 0.18
C GLU A 75 -7.13 11.42 -0.77
N ALA A 76 -5.86 11.67 -0.45
CA ALA A 76 -5.00 12.52 -1.28
C ALA A 76 -4.77 11.96 -2.69
N ILE A 77 -4.65 10.64 -2.83
CA ILE A 77 -4.49 9.94 -4.12
C ILE A 77 -5.81 9.94 -4.90
N GLN A 78 -6.92 9.67 -4.22
CA GLN A 78 -8.26 9.66 -4.82
C GLN A 78 -8.69 11.06 -5.28
N ALA A 79 -8.30 12.11 -4.57
CA ALA A 79 -8.59 13.50 -4.92
C ALA A 79 -8.02 13.92 -6.30
N VAL A 80 -7.01 13.20 -6.81
CA VAL A 80 -6.49 13.39 -8.17
C VAL A 80 -6.96 12.30 -9.16
N GLY A 81 -7.89 11.45 -8.75
CA GLY A 81 -8.42 10.34 -9.55
C GLY A 81 -7.42 9.20 -9.74
N GLY A 82 -6.49 9.02 -8.79
CA GLY A 82 -5.51 7.94 -8.79
C GLY A 82 -6.09 6.62 -8.32
N ARG A 83 -5.71 5.50 -8.97
CA ARG A 83 -5.97 4.15 -8.45
C ARG A 83 -4.93 3.80 -7.39
N ILE A 84 -5.31 3.02 -6.39
CA ILE A 84 -4.47 2.70 -5.23
C ILE A 84 -3.81 1.33 -5.37
N ILE A 85 -2.51 1.30 -5.07
CA ILE A 85 -1.78 0.11 -4.65
C ILE A 85 -1.58 0.24 -3.13
N LEU A 86 -2.26 -0.58 -2.36
CA LEU A 86 -2.24 -0.52 -0.89
C LEU A 86 -0.98 -1.20 -0.36
N MET A 87 0.00 -0.40 0.01
CA MET A 87 1.32 -0.80 0.47
C MET A 87 1.29 -1.34 1.89
N ALA A 88 2.23 -2.23 2.22
CA ALA A 88 2.47 -2.67 3.59
C ALA A 88 2.92 -1.50 4.50
N SER A 89 2.63 -1.58 5.80
CA SER A 89 2.85 -0.54 6.79
C SER A 89 3.85 -0.97 7.87
N ARG A 90 5.01 -0.29 7.93
CA ARG A 90 5.96 -0.45 9.04
C ARG A 90 5.34 -0.08 10.40
N ALA A 91 4.45 0.91 10.41
CA ALA A 91 3.71 1.34 11.60
C ALA A 91 2.76 0.25 12.10
N LEU A 92 2.05 -0.43 11.19
CA LEU A 92 1.13 -1.50 11.56
C LEU A 92 1.85 -2.66 12.26
N VAL A 93 3.04 -3.03 11.79
CA VAL A 93 3.88 -4.06 12.44
C VAL A 93 4.14 -3.73 13.91
N GLN A 94 4.30 -2.46 14.26
CA GLN A 94 4.59 -2.06 15.65
C GLN A 94 3.40 -2.28 16.59
N VAL A 95 2.19 -2.00 16.10
CA VAL A 95 1.00 -1.93 16.95
C VAL A 95 0.07 -3.12 16.84
N ALA A 96 0.03 -3.82 15.70
CA ALA A 96 -0.74 -5.04 15.55
C ALA A 96 -0.24 -6.13 16.51
N LYS A 97 -1.17 -6.83 17.15
CA LYS A 97 -0.90 -7.93 18.08
C LYS A 97 -1.46 -9.26 17.58
N THR A 98 -2.42 -9.21 16.66
CA THR A 98 -3.13 -10.37 16.13
C THR A 98 -3.40 -10.21 14.62
N PRO A 99 -3.62 -11.30 13.89
CA PRO A 99 -4.14 -11.26 12.52
C PRO A 99 -5.42 -10.43 12.36
N GLN A 100 -6.28 -10.41 13.38
CA GLN A 100 -7.53 -9.65 13.38
C GLN A 100 -7.30 -8.14 13.35
N ASP A 101 -6.16 -7.66 13.86
CA ASP A 101 -5.78 -6.25 13.77
C ASP A 101 -5.51 -5.86 12.31
N TYR A 102 -4.83 -6.71 11.54
CA TYR A 102 -4.65 -6.51 10.10
C TYR A 102 -6.00 -6.54 9.38
N GLN A 103 -6.86 -7.52 9.66
CA GLN A 103 -8.21 -7.57 9.07
C GLN A 103 -9.00 -6.31 9.35
N ARG A 104 -8.94 -5.79 10.58
CA ARG A 104 -9.59 -4.53 10.95
C ARG A 104 -9.09 -3.37 10.10
N VAL A 105 -7.78 -3.13 10.09
CA VAL A 105 -7.20 -2.00 9.34
C VAL A 105 -7.55 -2.09 7.87
N TYR A 106 -7.34 -3.25 7.25
CA TYR A 106 -7.59 -3.42 5.83
C TYR A 106 -9.08 -3.28 5.51
N ARG A 107 -10.00 -3.80 6.34
CA ARG A 107 -11.44 -3.57 6.17
C ARG A 107 -11.79 -2.09 6.22
N THR A 108 -11.26 -1.34 7.19
CA THR A 108 -11.50 0.11 7.32
C THR A 108 -11.02 0.85 6.06
N VAL A 109 -9.78 0.62 5.64
CA VAL A 109 -9.17 1.33 4.51
C VAL A 109 -9.82 0.94 3.18
N LEU A 110 -10.06 -0.36 2.95
CA LEU A 110 -10.68 -0.85 1.71
C LEU A 110 -12.12 -0.35 1.54
N ALA A 111 -12.85 -0.15 2.64
CA ALA A 111 -14.20 0.42 2.61
C ALA A 111 -14.20 1.90 2.17
N ALA A 112 -13.12 2.64 2.42
CA ALA A 112 -12.96 4.04 2.04
C ALA A 112 -12.45 4.23 0.60
N CYS A 113 -11.97 3.17 -0.06
CA CYS A 113 -11.46 3.24 -1.42
C CYS A 113 -12.59 3.35 -2.46
N ASP A 114 -12.52 4.37 -3.32
CA ASP A 114 -13.51 4.63 -4.39
C ASP A 114 -13.50 3.55 -5.49
N GLN A 115 -12.37 2.86 -5.66
CA GLN A 115 -12.13 1.86 -6.69
C GLN A 115 -11.47 0.61 -6.08
N PRO A 116 -11.59 -0.56 -6.73
CA PRO A 116 -10.83 -1.74 -6.35
C PRO A 116 -9.32 -1.45 -6.33
N VAL A 117 -8.62 -1.97 -5.32
CA VAL A 117 -7.19 -1.72 -5.11
C VAL A 117 -6.35 -2.95 -5.42
N ILE A 118 -5.06 -2.74 -5.64
CA ILE A 118 -4.07 -3.82 -5.64
C ILE A 118 -3.44 -3.88 -4.26
N LEU A 119 -3.57 -5.00 -3.55
CA LEU A 119 -2.83 -5.23 -2.31
C LEU A 119 -1.35 -5.45 -2.62
N HIS A 120 -0.46 -4.98 -1.76
CA HIS A 120 0.97 -5.20 -1.91
C HIS A 120 1.56 -5.87 -0.68
N TRP A 121 1.97 -7.13 -0.84
CA TRP A 121 2.70 -7.89 0.17
C TRP A 121 4.20 -7.86 -0.15
N LEU A 122 4.93 -7.02 0.58
CA LEU A 122 6.38 -6.90 0.50
C LEU A 122 7.04 -7.71 1.61
N GLY A 123 7.95 -8.62 1.25
CA GLY A 123 8.68 -9.46 2.20
C GLY A 123 9.83 -8.73 2.90
N GLU A 124 10.25 -9.28 4.04
CA GLU A 124 11.31 -8.72 4.89
C GLU A 124 12.68 -8.63 4.21
N MET A 125 12.92 -9.43 3.16
CA MET A 125 14.13 -9.36 2.33
C MET A 125 14.27 -8.02 1.60
N PHE A 126 13.15 -7.35 1.31
CA PHE A 126 13.14 -6.01 0.71
C PHE A 126 13.08 -4.91 1.78
N ASP A 127 12.36 -5.16 2.88
CA ASP A 127 12.23 -4.23 3.98
C ASP A 127 12.19 -4.96 5.33
N PRO A 128 13.31 -5.02 6.08
CA PRO A 128 13.38 -5.73 7.35
C PRO A 128 12.40 -5.22 8.41
N ALA A 129 11.89 -3.99 8.29
CA ALA A 129 10.88 -3.45 9.20
C ALA A 129 9.48 -4.05 8.99
N LEU A 130 9.29 -4.84 7.92
CA LEU A 130 8.06 -5.59 7.63
C LEU A 130 8.12 -7.05 8.08
N LYS A 131 9.11 -7.44 8.88
CA LYS A 131 9.13 -8.78 9.47
C LYS A 131 7.82 -9.08 10.21
N GLY A 132 7.27 -10.27 9.99
CA GLY A 132 6.03 -10.72 10.63
C GLY A 132 4.77 -10.03 10.10
N TYR A 133 4.84 -9.37 8.95
CA TYR A 133 3.65 -8.75 8.33
C TYR A 133 2.54 -9.78 8.17
N TRP A 134 1.28 -9.36 8.40
CA TRP A 134 0.10 -10.22 8.55
C TRP A 134 0.00 -11.00 9.87
N GLY A 135 0.91 -10.77 10.81
CA GLY A 135 0.82 -11.33 12.16
C GLY A 135 1.41 -12.73 12.31
N ALA A 136 2.24 -13.16 11.35
CA ALA A 136 2.94 -14.44 11.39
C ALA A 136 4.34 -14.35 10.75
N ASP A 137 5.27 -15.16 11.25
CA ASP A 137 6.65 -15.23 10.74
C ASP A 137 6.81 -16.24 9.58
N ASP A 138 5.80 -17.08 9.33
CA ASP A 138 5.81 -18.06 8.24
C ASP A 138 4.77 -17.75 7.16
N PHE A 139 5.09 -18.15 5.92
CA PHE A 139 4.25 -17.86 4.76
C PHE A 139 2.84 -18.46 4.86
N THR A 140 2.70 -19.68 5.39
CA THR A 140 1.42 -20.40 5.38
C THR A 140 0.42 -19.71 6.29
N THR A 141 0.84 -19.40 7.52
CA THR A 141 -0.02 -18.69 8.49
C THR A 141 -0.32 -17.25 8.04
N ALA A 142 0.67 -16.55 7.48
CA ALA A 142 0.44 -15.21 6.93
C ALA A 142 -0.56 -15.23 5.76
N LEU A 143 -0.49 -16.24 4.90
CA LEU A 143 -1.39 -16.42 3.76
C LEU A 143 -2.86 -16.59 4.22
N GLU A 144 -3.13 -17.29 5.33
CA GLU A 144 -4.48 -17.41 5.88
C GLU A 144 -5.09 -16.05 6.21
N THR A 145 -4.29 -15.15 6.79
CA THR A 145 -4.73 -13.77 7.11
C THR A 145 -5.01 -12.97 5.85
N VAL A 146 -4.13 -13.07 4.85
CA VAL A 146 -4.30 -12.38 3.56
C VAL A 146 -5.56 -12.88 2.84
N LEU A 147 -5.79 -14.19 2.82
CA LEU A 147 -6.99 -14.78 2.20
C LEU A 147 -8.26 -14.34 2.91
N ALA A 148 -8.26 -14.26 4.24
CA ALA A 148 -9.40 -13.73 5.00
C ALA A 148 -9.71 -12.27 4.63
N ILE A 149 -8.68 -11.42 4.54
CA ILE A 149 -8.83 -10.02 4.11
C ILE A 149 -9.41 -9.96 2.69
N ILE A 150 -8.91 -10.79 1.77
CA ILE A 150 -9.38 -10.83 0.39
C ILE A 150 -10.83 -11.26 0.31
N GLU A 151 -11.22 -12.30 1.04
CA GLU A 151 -12.58 -12.82 1.00
C GLU A 151 -13.59 -11.82 1.58
N GLU A 152 -13.28 -11.19 2.70
CA GLU A 152 -14.13 -10.17 3.34
C GLU A 152 -14.34 -8.92 2.46
N ASN A 153 -13.38 -8.61 1.58
CA ASN A 153 -13.34 -7.36 0.83
C ASN A 153 -13.31 -7.56 -0.69
N ARG A 154 -13.73 -8.73 -1.19
CA ARG A 154 -13.60 -9.15 -2.60
C ARG A 154 -13.99 -8.07 -3.64
N PRO A 155 -15.09 -7.31 -3.49
CA PRO A 155 -15.45 -6.27 -4.47
C PRO A 155 -14.49 -5.06 -4.50
N ARG A 156 -13.64 -4.91 -3.48
CA ARG A 156 -12.68 -3.81 -3.31
C ARG A 156 -11.26 -4.19 -3.71
N ILE A 157 -11.06 -5.40 -4.24
CA ILE A 157 -9.73 -5.91 -4.57
C ILE A 157 -9.66 -6.28 -6.04
N ASP A 158 -8.77 -5.59 -6.76
CA ASP A 158 -8.41 -5.89 -8.15
C ASP A 158 -7.38 -7.02 -8.23
N GLY A 159 -6.48 -7.09 -7.24
CA GLY A 159 -5.48 -8.15 -7.16
C GLY A 159 -4.53 -7.98 -5.98
N ILE A 160 -3.50 -8.81 -5.96
CA ILE A 160 -2.41 -8.76 -4.98
C ILE A 160 -1.07 -8.92 -5.70
N LYS A 161 -0.11 -8.05 -5.38
CA LYS A 161 1.30 -8.19 -5.74
C LYS A 161 2.02 -8.81 -4.54
N ILE A 162 2.60 -9.99 -4.73
CA ILE A 162 3.39 -10.71 -3.73
C ILE A 162 4.87 -10.56 -4.10
N SER A 163 5.71 -10.16 -3.15
CA SER A 163 7.15 -9.93 -3.33
C SER A 163 7.93 -10.60 -2.20
N LEU A 164 8.00 -11.94 -2.24
CA LEU A 164 8.61 -12.78 -1.20
C LEU A 164 9.86 -13.53 -1.64
N LEU A 165 10.17 -13.57 -2.95
CA LEU A 165 11.31 -14.29 -3.55
C LEU A 165 11.32 -15.81 -3.30
N ASP A 166 10.20 -16.38 -2.83
CA ASP A 166 9.93 -17.81 -2.62
C ASP A 166 8.74 -18.24 -3.49
#